data_AF-A0A357CT64-F1
#
_entry.id   AF-A0A357CT64-F1
#
_cell.length_a   1.000
_cell.length_b   1.000
_cell.length_c   1.000
_cell.angle_alpha   90.00
_cell.angle_beta   90.00
_cell.angle_gamma   90.00
#
_symmetry.space_group_name_H-M   'P 1'
#
loop_
_entity.id
_entity.type
_entity.pdbx_description
1 polymer ?
#
loop_
_entity_poly.entity_id
_entity_poly.type
_entity_poly.pdbx_seq_one_letter_code
_entity_poly.pdbx_strand_id
1 'polypeptide(L)'
;MSLASRQRLDPNSLGGYRAEEELIPKVSVGFTKKFDHGEIDDRISVTGEFYYNQAGYDVNIFEIQQTAPVEAKKFFLDKYYEPFMTNKYYVAFFTSVNKFIRSELTFNLNGIMNLVDNSALLTTGVSYRPALADYAIDLNLKAGLGDRYSEATLMGEKFSLALGMNLLF
;
A
#
# COMPACT_ATOMS: atom_id res chain seq x y z
N MET A 1 -9.54 -4.95 -12.05
CA MET A 1 -10.78 -4.22 -12.40
C MET A 1 -11.36 -3.79 -11.06
N SER A 2 -11.01 -2.57 -10.63
CA SER A 2 -11.42 -1.91 -9.38
C SER A 2 -12.94 -1.93 -9.22
N LEU A 3 -13.47 -1.76 -7.99
CA LEU A 3 -14.90 -1.48 -7.76
C LEU A 3 -15.43 -0.62 -8.89
N ALA A 4 -16.23 -1.23 -9.77
CA ALA A 4 -16.74 -0.59 -10.95
C ALA A 4 -17.47 0.69 -10.50
N SER A 5 -17.35 1.77 -11.28
CA SER A 5 -18.10 2.99 -11.04
C SER A 5 -19.54 2.64 -10.61
N ARG A 6 -19.98 3.11 -9.43
CA ARG A 6 -21.32 2.92 -8.83
C ARG A 6 -21.56 1.68 -7.96
N GLN A 7 -20.53 1.02 -7.44
CA GLN A 7 -20.72 -0.02 -6.41
C GLN A 7 -20.29 0.47 -5.02
N ARG A 8 -21.15 0.25 -4.02
CA ARG A 8 -20.85 0.47 -2.60
C ARG A 8 -20.77 -0.87 -1.88
N LEU A 9 -19.87 -0.95 -0.91
CA LEU A 9 -19.87 -2.06 0.04
C LEU A 9 -21.08 -1.95 0.97
N ASP A 10 -21.69 -3.10 1.26
CA ASP A 10 -22.65 -3.21 2.35
C ASP A 10 -21.87 -3.30 3.67
N PRO A 11 -22.04 -2.38 4.62
CA PRO A 11 -21.31 -2.40 5.89
C PRO A 11 -21.62 -3.63 6.76
N ASN A 12 -22.75 -4.31 6.52
CA ASN A 12 -23.18 -5.46 7.30
C ASN A 12 -22.97 -6.80 6.59
N SER A 13 -22.44 -6.81 5.36
CA SER A 13 -22.23 -8.04 4.61
C SER A 13 -20.98 -7.97 3.73
N LEU A 14 -20.53 -9.12 3.23
CA LEU A 14 -19.46 -9.18 2.22
C LEU A 14 -19.97 -8.86 0.79
N GLY A 15 -21.15 -8.25 0.69
CA GLY A 15 -21.78 -7.86 -0.56
C GLY A 15 -21.52 -6.40 -0.93
N GLY A 16 -21.95 -6.04 -2.13
CA GLY A 16 -22.05 -4.66 -2.55
C GLY A 16 -23.39 -4.42 -3.23
N TYR A 17 -23.88 -3.20 -3.15
CA TYR A 17 -25.08 -2.77 -3.87
C TYR A 17 -24.72 -1.71 -4.93
N ARG A 18 -25.52 -1.66 -5.99
CA ARG A 18 -25.40 -0.58 -6.98
C ARG A 18 -26.00 0.69 -6.41
N ALA A 19 -25.19 1.73 -6.31
CA ALA A 19 -25.67 3.07 -6.06
C ALA A 19 -26.11 3.65 -7.41
N GLU A 20 -27.33 3.35 -7.85
CA GLU A 20 -27.88 3.95 -9.06
C GLU A 20 -27.96 5.48 -8.85
N GLU A 21 -27.34 6.24 -9.75
CA GLU A 21 -27.31 7.71 -9.80
C GLU A 21 -26.46 8.46 -8.74
N GLU A 22 -25.82 7.77 -7.79
CA GLU A 22 -25.00 8.45 -6.77
C GLU A 22 -23.54 8.69 -7.25
N LEU A 23 -23.04 9.91 -7.04
CA LEU A 23 -21.62 10.22 -7.18
C LEU A 23 -20.86 9.64 -5.99
N ILE A 24 -19.90 8.75 -6.26
CA ILE A 24 -19.02 8.15 -5.25
C ILE A 24 -17.62 8.79 -5.40
N PRO A 25 -17.30 9.84 -4.63
CA PRO A 25 -16.00 10.47 -4.70
C PRO A 25 -14.90 9.58 -4.15
N LYS A 26 -13.76 9.65 -4.83
CA LYS A 26 -12.46 9.18 -4.38
C LYS A 26 -11.50 10.36 -4.48
N VAL A 27 -10.83 10.69 -3.40
CA VAL A 27 -9.95 11.86 -3.30
C VAL A 27 -8.59 11.39 -2.79
N SER A 28 -7.51 11.86 -3.41
CA SER A 28 -6.15 11.71 -2.89
C SER A 28 -5.51 13.07 -2.81
N VAL A 29 -4.84 13.36 -1.70
CA VAL A 29 -4.05 14.58 -1.50
C VAL A 29 -2.67 14.18 -1.01
N GLY A 30 -1.65 14.60 -1.73
CA GLY A 30 -0.26 14.33 -1.41
C GLY A 30 0.55 15.61 -1.24
N PHE A 31 1.58 15.55 -0.40
CA PHE A 31 2.62 16.56 -0.32
C PHE A 31 3.97 15.88 -0.39
N THR A 32 4.91 16.51 -1.09
CA THR A 32 6.30 16.05 -1.16
C THR A 32 7.21 17.18 -0.73
N LYS A 33 8.19 16.85 0.12
CA LYS A 33 9.29 17.73 0.45
C LYS A 33 10.60 17.01 0.24
N LYS A 34 11.53 17.72 -0.37
CA LYS A 34 12.91 17.28 -0.53
C LYS A 34 13.82 18.12 0.35
N PHE A 35 14.89 17.49 0.81
CA PHE A 35 15.85 18.08 1.72
C PHE A 35 17.24 17.80 1.20
N ASP A 36 18.03 18.87 1.14
CA ASP A 36 19.46 18.79 0.95
C ASP A 36 20.10 18.30 2.25
N HIS A 37 21.11 17.45 2.14
CA HIS A 37 21.85 16.98 3.32
C HIS A 37 23.31 16.69 2.99
N GLY A 38 24.19 17.52 3.55
CA GLY A 38 25.59 17.62 3.11
C GLY A 38 25.68 18.39 1.80
N GLU A 39 26.59 18.00 0.92
CA GLU A 39 26.78 18.59 -0.42
C GLU A 39 25.95 17.88 -1.50
N ILE A 40 24.81 17.29 -1.10
CA ILE A 40 23.95 16.54 -2.01
C ILE A 40 22.57 17.18 -1.96
N ASP A 41 22.20 17.80 -3.07
CA ASP A 41 20.88 18.36 -3.28
C ASP A 41 19.83 17.25 -3.36
N ASP A 42 18.62 17.51 -2.84
CA ASP A 42 17.49 16.58 -2.88
C ASP A 42 17.83 15.17 -2.34
N ARG A 43 18.76 15.10 -1.38
CA ARG A 43 19.27 13.82 -0.88
C ARG A 43 18.17 13.00 -0.22
N ILE A 44 17.29 13.65 0.53
CA ILE A 44 16.19 13.01 1.23
C ILE A 44 14.88 13.52 0.64
N SER A 45 14.03 12.62 0.15
CA SER A 45 12.67 12.93 -0.28
C SER A 45 11.70 12.29 0.68
N VAL A 46 10.71 13.05 1.15
CA VAL A 46 9.60 12.55 1.97
C VAL A 46 8.29 12.99 1.31
N THR A 47 7.44 12.02 1.02
CA THR A 47 6.08 12.21 0.52
C THR A 47 5.11 11.65 1.54
N GLY A 48 4.07 12.39 1.86
CA GLY A 48 2.90 11.92 2.60
C GLY A 48 1.66 12.05 1.72
N GLU A 49 0.80 11.04 1.72
CA GLU A 49 -0.45 11.03 0.97
C GLU A 49 -1.60 10.60 1.88
N PHE A 50 -2.74 11.24 1.71
CA PHE A 50 -4.00 10.84 2.30
C PHE A 50 -4.99 10.51 1.19
N TYR A 51 -5.66 9.38 1.33
CA TYR A 51 -6.64 8.90 0.39
C TYR A 51 -7.98 8.66 1.10
N TYR A 52 -9.04 9.11 0.45
CA TYR A 52 -10.43 8.93 0.84
C TYR A 52 -11.22 8.23 -0.26
N ASN A 53 -12.01 7.22 0.09
CA ASN A 53 -12.93 6.53 -0.81
C ASN A 53 -14.31 6.40 -0.16
N GLN A 54 -15.30 7.15 -0.64
CA GLN A 54 -16.63 7.16 -0.03
C GLN A 54 -17.35 5.80 -0.09
N ALA A 55 -17.02 4.94 -1.06
CA ALA A 55 -17.60 3.59 -1.16
C ALA A 55 -16.84 2.54 -0.34
N GLY A 56 -15.73 2.92 0.28
CA GLY A 56 -14.95 1.99 1.07
C GLY A 56 -15.63 1.59 2.37
N TYR A 57 -15.24 0.45 2.91
CA TYR A 57 -15.71 0.01 4.22
C TYR A 57 -15.22 0.97 5.32
N ASP A 58 -15.99 1.10 6.39
CA ASP A 58 -15.64 1.87 7.59
C ASP A 58 -15.64 1.03 8.88
N VAL A 59 -15.67 -0.30 8.72
CA VAL A 59 -15.48 -1.31 9.76
C VAL A 59 -14.49 -2.38 9.29
N ASN A 60 -13.85 -3.11 10.21
CA ASN A 60 -12.94 -4.19 9.84
C ASN A 60 -13.70 -5.39 9.23
N ILE A 61 -13.86 -5.37 7.90
CA ILE A 61 -14.53 -6.42 7.14
C ILE A 61 -13.77 -7.75 7.12
N PHE A 62 -12.46 -7.76 7.39
CA PHE A 62 -11.64 -8.97 7.34
C PHE A 62 -11.86 -9.89 8.56
N GLU A 63 -12.32 -9.31 9.67
CA GLU A 63 -12.80 -10.07 10.81
C GLU A 63 -14.13 -10.76 10.49
N ILE A 64 -15.07 -10.04 9.86
CA ILE A 64 -16.34 -10.57 9.36
C ILE A 64 -16.10 -11.71 8.35
N GLN A 65 -15.09 -11.56 7.49
CA GLN A 65 -14.70 -12.62 6.57
C GLN A 65 -14.30 -13.91 7.27
N GLN A 66 -13.84 -13.92 8.52
CA GLN A 66 -13.41 -15.17 9.16
C GLN A 66 -14.57 -16.14 9.35
N THR A 67 -15.76 -15.64 9.69
CA THR A 67 -16.95 -16.45 9.97
C THR A 67 -17.82 -16.70 8.72
N ALA A 68 -17.55 -16.00 7.61
CA ALA A 68 -18.31 -16.15 6.38
C ALA A 68 -18.05 -17.50 5.66
N PRO A 69 -18.99 -17.99 4.84
CA PRO A 69 -18.75 -19.12 3.92
C PRO A 69 -17.61 -18.84 2.95
N VAL A 70 -16.87 -19.88 2.54
CA VAL A 70 -15.69 -19.77 1.66
C VAL A 70 -16.06 -19.11 0.32
N GLU A 71 -17.23 -19.44 -0.21
CA GLU A 71 -17.74 -18.90 -1.47
C GLU A 71 -17.98 -17.38 -1.37
N ALA A 72 -18.52 -16.92 -0.25
CA ALA A 72 -18.75 -15.50 0.00
C ALA A 72 -17.43 -14.73 0.17
N LYS A 73 -16.45 -15.30 0.88
CA LYS A 73 -15.10 -14.71 1.00
C LYS A 73 -14.46 -14.56 -0.38
N LYS A 74 -14.46 -15.63 -1.17
CA LYS A 74 -13.88 -15.64 -2.52
C LYS A 74 -14.57 -14.63 -3.43
N PHE A 75 -15.90 -14.60 -3.41
CA PHE A 75 -16.67 -13.66 -4.22
C PHE A 75 -16.33 -12.21 -3.86
N PHE A 76 -16.23 -11.88 -2.58
CA PHE A 76 -15.81 -10.55 -2.13
C PHE A 76 -14.40 -10.20 -2.62
N LEU A 77 -13.43 -11.09 -2.39
CA LEU A 77 -12.03 -10.88 -2.79
C LEU A 77 -11.88 -10.70 -4.30
N ASP A 78 -12.71 -11.39 -5.09
CA ASP A 78 -12.65 -11.36 -6.55
C ASP A 78 -13.41 -10.18 -7.18
N LYS A 79 -14.46 -9.65 -6.52
CA LYS A 79 -15.38 -8.68 -7.13
C LYS A 79 -15.34 -7.29 -6.53
N TYR A 80 -15.10 -7.18 -5.23
CA TYR A 80 -15.25 -5.92 -4.51
C TYR A 80 -13.95 -5.44 -3.86
N TYR A 81 -13.00 -6.35 -3.64
CA TYR A 81 -11.76 -6.04 -2.98
C TYR A 81 -10.63 -5.74 -3.96
N GLU A 82 -10.04 -4.58 -3.78
CA GLU A 82 -8.74 -4.18 -4.32
C GLU A 82 -7.81 -3.85 -3.14
N PRO A 83 -6.69 -4.59 -2.99
CA PRO A 83 -5.78 -4.39 -1.86
C PRO A 83 -5.32 -2.95 -1.72
N PHE A 84 -5.45 -2.40 -0.51
CA PHE A 84 -5.06 -1.03 -0.16
C PHE A 84 -5.75 0.07 -0.97
N MET A 85 -6.91 -0.22 -1.56
CA MET A 85 -7.75 0.76 -2.27
C MET A 85 -9.25 0.65 -1.91
N THR A 86 -9.61 -0.32 -1.07
CA THR A 86 -11.00 -0.62 -0.76
C THR A 86 -11.49 0.03 0.53
N ASN A 87 -10.58 0.39 1.44
CA ASN A 87 -10.97 1.10 2.65
C ASN A 87 -11.40 2.55 2.38
N LYS A 88 -12.17 3.13 3.30
CA LYS A 88 -12.59 4.52 3.28
C LYS A 88 -11.44 5.51 3.50
N TYR A 89 -10.44 5.15 4.30
CA TYR A 89 -9.33 6.05 4.66
C TYR A 89 -7.97 5.34 4.63
N TYR A 90 -7.06 5.85 3.81
CA TYR A 90 -5.66 5.45 3.81
C TYR A 90 -4.74 6.64 4.05
N VAL A 91 -3.62 6.38 4.71
CA VAL A 91 -2.46 7.27 4.73
C VAL A 91 -1.28 6.50 4.16
N ALA A 92 -0.57 7.09 3.22
CA ALA A 92 0.68 6.56 2.73
C ALA A 92 1.83 7.52 3.01
N PHE A 93 3.03 6.97 3.16
CA PHE A 93 4.25 7.75 3.21
C PHE A 93 5.32 7.06 2.38
N PHE A 94 6.17 7.86 1.76
CA PHE A 94 7.26 7.40 0.92
C PHE A 94 8.49 8.21 1.25
N THR A 95 9.55 7.55 1.66
CA THR A 95 10.83 8.18 1.98
C THR A 95 11.90 7.56 1.11
N SER A 96 12.74 8.40 0.51
CA SER A 96 13.91 7.98 -0.25
C SER A 96 15.13 8.73 0.21
N VAL A 97 16.25 8.03 0.37
CA VAL A 97 17.55 8.61 0.65
C VAL A 97 18.50 8.21 -0.47
N ASN A 98 18.82 9.18 -1.32
CA ASN A 98 19.79 9.03 -2.39
C ASN A 98 21.21 9.04 -1.84
N LYS A 99 22.12 8.32 -2.49
CA LYS A 99 23.53 8.22 -2.08
C LYS A 99 23.64 7.80 -0.59
N PHE A 100 22.89 6.77 -0.20
CA PHE A 100 22.79 6.27 1.16
C PHE A 100 24.05 5.50 1.54
N ILE A 101 24.87 6.03 2.45
CA ILE A 101 26.22 5.52 2.82
C ILE A 101 27.23 5.61 1.66
N ARG A 102 26.89 5.16 0.45
CA ARG A 102 27.69 5.23 -0.77
C ARG A 102 26.91 5.90 -1.91
N SER A 103 27.61 6.47 -2.88
CA SER A 103 27.01 7.19 -4.02
C SER A 103 26.10 6.32 -4.90
N GLU A 104 26.30 5.01 -4.89
CA GLU A 104 25.57 4.07 -5.76
C GLU A 104 24.36 3.42 -5.06
N LEU A 105 24.14 3.74 -3.78
CA LEU A 105 23.07 3.15 -2.98
C LEU A 105 21.91 4.15 -2.83
N THR A 106 20.70 3.64 -3.01
CA THR A 106 19.46 4.36 -2.66
C THR A 106 18.69 3.54 -1.65
N PHE A 107 18.34 4.17 -0.52
CA PHE A 107 17.47 3.57 0.48
C PHE A 107 16.05 4.09 0.30
N ASN A 108 15.05 3.21 0.41
CA ASN A 108 13.65 3.58 0.41
C ASN A 108 12.95 3.01 1.63
N LEU A 109 12.04 3.78 2.22
CA LEU A 109 11.13 3.37 3.27
C LEU A 109 9.74 3.91 2.93
N ASN A 110 8.83 3.00 2.61
CA ASN A 110 7.48 3.30 2.19
C ASN A 110 6.50 2.60 3.11
N GLY A 111 5.35 3.20 3.34
CA GLY A 111 4.28 2.54 4.05
C GLY A 111 2.91 3.03 3.62
N ILE A 112 1.92 2.15 3.75
CA ILE A 112 0.51 2.49 3.59
C ILE A 112 -0.25 1.93 4.78
N MET A 113 -1.08 2.77 5.40
CA MET A 113 -1.85 2.46 6.58
C MET A 113 -3.33 2.59 6.27
N ASN A 114 -4.05 1.53 6.56
CA ASN A 114 -5.49 1.50 6.64
C ASN A 114 -5.93 2.05 8.00
N LEU A 115 -6.62 3.19 8.00
CA LEU A 115 -7.02 3.84 9.25
C LEU A 115 -8.28 3.24 9.88
N VAL A 116 -9.01 2.37 9.17
CA VAL A 116 -10.26 1.79 9.66
C VAL A 116 -10.01 0.51 10.44
N ASP A 117 -9.16 -0.38 9.91
CA ASP A 117 -8.77 -1.62 10.61
C ASP A 117 -7.42 -1.50 11.34
N ASN A 118 -6.84 -0.29 11.36
CA ASN A 118 -5.59 0.05 12.04
C ASN A 118 -4.42 -0.87 11.65
N SER A 119 -4.32 -1.21 10.37
CA SER A 119 -3.25 -2.03 9.82
C SER A 119 -2.38 -1.25 8.85
N ALA A 120 -1.12 -1.65 8.72
CA ALA A 120 -0.17 -0.99 7.85
C ALA A 120 0.73 -1.99 7.13
N LEU A 121 1.01 -1.71 5.86
CA LEU A 121 2.03 -2.38 5.10
C LEU A 121 3.27 -1.49 5.01
N LEU A 122 4.38 -1.96 5.57
CA LEU A 122 5.68 -1.30 5.50
C LEU A 122 6.55 -2.02 4.48
N THR A 123 7.23 -1.25 3.63
CA THR A 123 8.24 -1.77 2.70
C THR A 123 9.50 -0.92 2.83
N THR A 124 10.64 -1.55 3.02
CA THR A 124 11.94 -0.90 3.09
C THR A 124 12.94 -1.62 2.21
N GLY A 125 13.88 -0.91 1.61
CA GLY A 125 14.84 -1.56 0.74
C GLY A 125 16.02 -0.69 0.38
N VAL A 126 17.08 -1.36 -0.08
CA VAL A 126 18.28 -0.73 -0.60
C VAL A 126 18.49 -1.21 -2.03
N SER A 127 18.68 -0.27 -2.94
CA SER A 127 19.03 -0.51 -4.34
C SER A 127 20.48 -0.08 -4.57
N TYR A 128 21.30 -0.95 -5.11
CA TYR A 128 22.67 -0.68 -5.54
C TYR A 128 22.74 -0.60 -7.06
N ARG A 129 23.21 0.53 -7.58
CA ARG A 129 23.33 0.83 -9.01
C ARG A 129 24.70 1.43 -9.31
N PRO A 130 25.70 0.60 -9.65
CA PRO A 130 27.01 1.10 -10.03
C PRO A 130 26.96 1.94 -11.31
N ALA A 131 27.71 3.04 -11.35
CA ALA A 131 27.67 3.97 -12.48
C ALA A 131 28.24 3.41 -13.80
N LEU A 132 29.10 2.39 -13.71
CA LEU A 132 29.82 1.81 -14.84
C LEU A 132 29.33 0.39 -15.20
N ALA A 133 28.17 -0.03 -14.67
CA ALA A 133 27.65 -1.36 -14.95
C ALA A 133 26.15 -1.33 -15.19
N ASP A 134 25.71 -2.17 -16.12
CA ASP A 134 24.33 -2.29 -16.57
C ASP A 134 23.54 -3.29 -15.70
N TYR A 135 23.63 -3.13 -14.38
CA TYR A 135 22.84 -3.93 -13.45
C TYR A 135 22.41 -3.13 -12.21
N ALA A 136 21.34 -3.60 -11.58
CA ALA A 136 20.89 -3.15 -10.26
C ALA A 136 20.72 -4.36 -9.35
N ILE A 137 21.13 -4.23 -8.09
CA ILE A 137 20.86 -5.22 -7.04
C ILE A 137 19.91 -4.58 -6.03
N ASP A 138 18.80 -5.25 -5.77
CA ASP A 138 17.75 -4.75 -4.89
C ASP A 138 17.52 -5.72 -3.74
N LEU A 139 17.68 -5.23 -2.50
CA LEU A 139 17.29 -5.93 -1.28
C LEU A 139 16.05 -5.24 -0.72
N ASN A 140 14.91 -5.94 -0.71
CA ASN A 140 13.64 -5.41 -0.25
C ASN A 140 13.09 -6.26 0.90
N LEU A 141 12.52 -5.56 1.87
CA LEU A 141 11.83 -6.10 3.00
C LEU A 141 10.41 -5.55 3.02
N LYS A 142 9.44 -6.44 3.21
CA LYS A 142 8.02 -6.11 3.36
C LYS A 142 7.51 -6.66 4.68
N ALA A 143 6.75 -5.88 5.43
CA ALA A 143 6.14 -6.30 6.68
C ALA A 143 4.70 -5.80 6.80
N GLY A 144 3.80 -6.69 7.25
CA GLY A 144 2.43 -6.35 7.61
C GLY A 144 2.33 -6.12 9.13
N LEU A 145 1.78 -4.97 9.53
CA LEU A 145 1.57 -4.55 10.91
C LEU A 145 0.07 -4.41 11.18
N GLY A 146 -0.37 -4.75 12.39
CA GLY A 146 -1.77 -4.64 12.80
C GLY A 146 -2.29 -5.92 13.47
N ASP A 147 -3.57 -5.91 13.82
CA ASP A 147 -4.24 -7.05 14.43
C ASP A 147 -4.40 -8.21 13.45
N ARG A 148 -4.68 -9.40 13.98
CA ARG A 148 -4.97 -10.59 13.18
C ARG A 148 -6.26 -10.35 12.39
N TYR A 149 -6.25 -10.68 11.11
CA TYR A 149 -7.40 -10.47 10.22
C TYR A 149 -7.68 -8.98 10.00
N SER A 150 -6.64 -8.25 9.65
CA SER A 150 -6.71 -6.90 9.06
C SER A 150 -6.12 -6.94 7.65
N GLU A 151 -6.28 -5.87 6.87
CA GLU A 151 -5.85 -5.82 5.47
C GLU A 151 -4.38 -6.22 5.30
N ALA A 152 -3.51 -5.65 6.14
CA ALA A 152 -2.07 -5.90 6.06
C ALA A 152 -1.63 -7.26 6.62
N THR A 153 -2.49 -7.97 7.36
CA THR A 153 -2.17 -9.26 8.00
C THR A 153 -2.99 -10.43 7.46
N LEU A 154 -3.96 -10.18 6.57
CA LEU A 154 -4.92 -11.16 6.06
C LEU A 154 -4.25 -12.39 5.44
N MET A 155 -3.19 -12.17 4.66
CA MET A 155 -2.47 -13.26 3.97
C MET A 155 -1.47 -13.99 4.87
N GLY A 156 -1.37 -13.65 6.16
CA GLY A 156 -0.51 -14.32 7.13
C GLY A 156 1.00 -14.08 6.96
N GLU A 157 1.43 -13.52 5.82
CA GLU A 157 2.80 -13.07 5.57
C GLU A 157 3.08 -11.79 6.37
N LYS A 158 3.50 -11.96 7.62
CA LYS A 158 3.94 -10.84 8.47
C LYS A 158 5.22 -10.20 7.97
N PHE A 159 6.02 -10.93 7.20
CA PHE A 159 7.36 -10.56 6.79
C PHE A 159 7.75 -11.27 5.50
N SER A 160 8.33 -10.55 4.56
CA SER A 160 8.88 -11.08 3.31
C SER A 160 10.20 -10.37 3.00
N LEU A 161 11.20 -11.15 2.59
CA LEU A 161 12.50 -10.69 2.16
C LEU A 161 12.70 -11.09 0.70
N ALA A 162 13.07 -10.13 -0.14
CA ALA A 162 13.35 -10.35 -1.55
C ALA A 162 14.73 -9.79 -1.89
N LEU A 163 15.56 -10.60 -2.55
CA LEU A 163 16.81 -10.19 -3.17
C LEU A 163 16.66 -10.37 -4.68
N GLY A 164 16.87 -9.30 -5.43
CA GLY A 164 16.75 -9.29 -6.89
C GLY A 164 17.99 -8.71 -7.55
N MET A 165 18.26 -9.17 -8.77
CA MET A 165 19.23 -8.55 -9.67
C MET A 165 18.54 -8.28 -11.00
N ASN A 166 18.62 -7.03 -11.46
CA ASN A 166 18.07 -6.56 -12.72
C ASN A 166 19.22 -6.24 -13.67
N LEU A 167 19.20 -6.77 -14.89
CA LEU A 167 20.14 -6.41 -15.95
C LEU A 167 19.48 -5.37 -16.86
N LEU A 168 20.20 -4.31 -17.21
CA LEU A 168 19.71 -3.14 -17.93
C LEU A 168 20.36 -3.09 -19.31
N PHE A 169 19.94 -3.97 -20.22
CA PHE A 169 20.43 -4.02 -21.60
C PHE A 169 19.31 -3.79 -22.62
#